data_AF-A0A535QJ48-F1
#
_entry.id   AF-A0A535QJ48-F1
#
_cell.length_a   1.000
_cell.length_b   1.000
_cell.length_c   1.000
_cell.angle_alpha   90.00
_cell.angle_beta   90.00
_cell.angle_gamma   90.00
#
_symmetry.space_group_name_H-M   'P 1'
#
loop_
_entity.id
_entity.type
_entity.pdbx_description
1 polymer ?
#
loop_
_entity_poly.entity_id
_entity_poly.type
_entity_poly.pdbx_seq_one_letter_code
_entity_poly.pdbx_strand_id
1 'polypeptide(L)'
;MPAYHRLGQIPPKRHTQFRKPDGTLYSEELFGTEGFSGNYANIYYNYPPTRVKKVEPYKRVAYEEWNEEVQRHHHLKTADLPRGGDAVLGRQVLMFNNDVALAVAQPTIAMDYYFRNAECDEVYFVHDGQGVLETNFGLLPYHEGDYIVIPRGTTFRFKIGNDSPDSRFLVIEAHGTIEPPHRYLNKNGQMLEHSPYCERDIRRPEELETHTERGDFEVRVKVGN
;
A
#
# COMPACT_ATOMS: atom_id res chain seq x y z
N MET A 1 2.95 -23.89 0.23
CA MET A 1 3.99 -23.10 -0.50
C MET A 1 3.33 -21.79 -0.87
N PRO A 2 3.90 -20.63 -0.49
CA PRO A 2 3.34 -19.34 -0.88
C PRO A 2 3.28 -19.23 -2.40
N ALA A 3 2.20 -18.67 -2.92
CA ALA A 3 2.00 -18.54 -4.35
C ALA A 3 3.00 -17.54 -4.93
N TYR A 4 3.97 -18.02 -5.70
CA TYR A 4 4.97 -17.18 -6.35
C TYR A 4 4.32 -16.29 -7.41
N HIS A 5 4.55 -14.98 -7.33
CA HIS A 5 4.11 -14.01 -8.31
C HIS A 5 5.33 -13.31 -8.92
N ARG A 6 5.27 -13.05 -10.23
CA ARG A 6 6.33 -12.36 -10.96
C ARG A 6 5.70 -11.45 -12.00
N LEU A 7 6.34 -10.31 -12.22
CA LEU A 7 6.09 -9.43 -13.35
C LEU A 7 7.41 -9.06 -14.01
N GLY A 8 7.39 -8.86 -15.33
CA GLY A 8 8.57 -8.55 -16.12
C GLY A 8 9.57 -9.72 -16.25
N GLN A 9 10.81 -9.37 -16.57
CA GLN A 9 11.91 -10.31 -16.74
C GLN A 9 12.73 -10.42 -15.45
N ILE A 10 13.10 -11.65 -15.08
CA ILE A 10 13.91 -11.95 -13.89
C ILE A 10 14.97 -13.01 -14.23
N PRO A 11 16.14 -13.01 -13.55
CA PRO A 11 17.14 -14.06 -13.74
C PRO A 11 16.62 -15.41 -13.22
N PRO A 12 17.19 -16.55 -13.68
CA PRO A 12 16.78 -17.88 -13.25
C PRO A 12 17.09 -18.17 -11.76
N LYS A 13 18.02 -17.41 -11.16
CA LYS A 13 18.40 -17.50 -9.75
C LYS A 13 18.55 -16.08 -9.18
N ARG A 14 18.08 -15.87 -7.95
CA ARG A 14 18.35 -14.65 -7.16
C ARG A 14 19.85 -14.45 -6.94
N HIS A 15 20.27 -13.20 -6.75
CA HIS A 15 21.67 -12.84 -6.47
C HIS A 15 22.64 -13.30 -7.57
N THR A 16 22.19 -13.23 -8.82
CA THR A 16 23.03 -13.45 -10.00
C THR A 16 23.04 -12.21 -10.88
N GLN A 17 24.01 -12.13 -11.79
CA GLN A 17 24.10 -10.99 -12.70
C GLN A 17 22.86 -10.97 -13.60
N PHE A 18 22.11 -9.86 -13.56
CA PHE A 18 21.01 -9.61 -14.46
C PHE A 18 21.30 -8.34 -15.27
N ARG A 19 21.51 -8.52 -16.58
CA ARG A 19 21.92 -7.43 -17.48
C ARG A 19 20.73 -6.84 -18.21
N LYS A 20 20.78 -5.54 -18.40
CA LYS A 20 19.89 -4.78 -19.27
C LYS A 20 20.27 -4.99 -20.74
N PRO A 21 19.40 -4.61 -21.70
CA PRO A 21 19.72 -4.66 -23.12
C PRO A 21 20.99 -3.88 -23.51
N ASP A 22 21.33 -2.82 -22.77
CA ASP A 22 22.55 -2.02 -22.99
C ASP A 22 23.83 -2.63 -22.42
N GLY A 23 23.74 -3.82 -21.79
CA GLY A 23 24.87 -4.53 -21.17
C GLY A 23 25.17 -4.13 -19.72
N THR A 24 24.58 -3.04 -19.22
CA THR A 24 24.70 -2.64 -17.80
C THR A 24 23.88 -3.55 -16.90
N LEU A 25 24.06 -3.46 -15.58
CA LEU A 25 23.36 -4.30 -14.60
C LEU A 25 22.09 -3.63 -14.09
N TYR A 26 21.02 -4.41 -13.92
CA TYR A 26 19.94 -4.03 -13.01
C TYR A 26 20.45 -4.06 -11.57
N SER A 27 19.93 -3.17 -10.73
CA SER A 27 20.20 -3.18 -9.28
C SER A 27 19.18 -4.07 -8.59
N GLU A 28 19.62 -5.07 -7.81
CA GLU A 28 18.73 -5.95 -7.06
C GLU A 28 18.48 -5.39 -5.65
N GLU A 29 17.23 -5.38 -5.21
CA GLU A 29 16.82 -5.17 -3.82
C GLU A 29 16.07 -6.41 -3.33
N LEU A 30 16.50 -6.94 -2.19
CA LEU A 30 15.67 -7.86 -1.40
C LEU A 30 14.79 -7.01 -0.48
N PHE A 31 13.56 -6.80 -0.90
CA PHE A 31 12.56 -6.05 -0.15
C PHE A 31 11.80 -7.02 0.78
N GLY A 32 11.98 -6.92 2.10
CA GLY A 32 11.38 -7.84 3.07
C GLY A 32 10.80 -7.13 4.29
N THR A 33 9.75 -7.73 4.88
CA THR A 33 9.01 -7.14 6.02
C THR A 33 9.55 -7.53 7.39
N GLU A 34 10.44 -8.54 7.49
CA GLU A 34 11.08 -9.02 8.72
C GLU A 34 12.54 -9.46 8.47
N GLY A 35 13.30 -8.61 7.79
CA GLY A 35 14.65 -8.94 7.32
C GLY A 35 14.61 -10.12 6.33
N PHE A 36 15.13 -11.28 6.74
CA PHE A 36 15.27 -12.46 5.88
C PHE A 36 14.28 -13.59 6.20
N SER A 37 13.47 -13.45 7.25
CA SER A 37 12.58 -14.51 7.74
C SER A 37 11.13 -14.35 7.30
N GLY A 38 10.71 -13.11 7.02
CA GLY A 38 9.35 -12.78 6.62
C GLY A 38 9.12 -12.88 5.11
N ASN A 39 7.96 -12.38 4.68
CA ASN A 39 7.63 -12.22 3.27
C ASN A 39 8.60 -11.25 2.60
N TYR A 40 9.02 -11.58 1.38
CA TYR A 40 9.93 -10.75 0.60
C TYR A 40 9.65 -10.78 -0.89
N ALA A 41 10.12 -9.74 -1.58
CA ALA A 41 10.21 -9.65 -3.03
C ALA A 41 11.66 -9.35 -3.42
N ASN A 42 12.12 -9.89 -4.55
CA ASN A 42 13.34 -9.42 -5.20
C ASN A 42 12.94 -8.48 -6.33
N ILE A 43 13.37 -7.23 -6.23
CA ILE A 43 13.03 -6.18 -7.19
C ILE A 43 14.30 -5.81 -7.95
N TYR A 44 14.20 -5.69 -9.28
CA TYR A 44 15.33 -5.38 -10.16
C TYR A 44 15.11 -4.00 -10.80
N TYR A 45 15.91 -3.02 -10.39
CA TYR A 45 15.74 -1.62 -10.76
C TYR A 45 16.64 -1.19 -11.92
N ASN A 46 16.12 -0.30 -12.77
CA ASN A 46 16.92 0.44 -13.73
C ASN A 46 17.93 1.37 -13.05
N TYR A 47 17.55 1.97 -11.94
CA TYR A 47 18.41 2.83 -11.11
C TYR A 47 18.31 2.40 -9.66
N PRO A 48 19.42 2.34 -8.89
CA PRO A 48 19.36 1.94 -7.50
C PRO A 48 18.36 2.80 -6.70
N PRO A 49 17.50 2.19 -5.86
CA PRO A 49 16.52 2.91 -5.04
C PRO A 49 17.18 3.79 -3.96
N THR A 50 18.48 3.59 -3.71
CA THR A 50 19.30 4.39 -2.78
C THR A 50 19.73 5.75 -3.35
N ARG A 51 19.38 6.09 -4.60
CA ARG A 51 19.68 7.39 -5.20
C ARG A 51 18.76 8.49 -4.67
N VAL A 52 19.04 8.95 -3.46
CA VAL A 52 18.32 10.04 -2.80
C VAL A 52 19.08 11.35 -2.95
N LYS A 53 18.41 12.38 -3.49
CA LYS A 53 18.99 13.72 -3.69
C LYS A 53 18.95 14.57 -2.42
N LYS A 54 17.83 14.53 -1.69
CA LYS A 54 17.58 15.32 -0.49
C LYS A 54 16.53 14.60 0.38
N VAL A 55 16.64 14.75 1.69
CA VAL A 55 15.62 14.36 2.67
C VAL A 55 15.31 15.59 3.51
N GLU A 56 14.04 15.92 3.67
CA GLU A 56 13.60 17.06 4.45
C GLU A 56 12.29 16.78 5.20
N PRO A 57 12.05 17.44 6.35
CA PRO A 57 10.76 17.37 7.01
C PRO A 57 9.66 17.91 6.10
N TYR A 58 8.52 17.21 6.06
CA TYR A 58 7.36 17.63 5.26
C TYR A 58 6.23 18.15 6.16
N LYS A 59 5.54 17.25 6.87
CA LYS A 59 4.40 17.57 7.72
C LYS A 59 4.41 16.65 8.93
N ARG A 60 4.20 17.22 10.12
CA ARG A 60 3.88 16.44 11.30
C ARG A 60 2.41 16.04 11.24
N VAL A 61 2.14 14.74 11.31
CA VAL A 61 0.80 14.21 11.52
C VAL A 61 0.77 13.80 13.00
N ALA A 62 -0.20 14.29 13.75
CA ALA A 62 -0.41 13.87 15.13
C ALA A 62 -1.91 13.67 15.32
N TYR A 63 -2.28 12.55 15.93
CA TYR A 63 -3.67 12.26 16.25
C TYR A 63 -4.01 12.92 17.59
N GLU A 64 -5.11 13.68 17.60
CA GLU A 64 -5.62 14.31 18.80
C GLU A 64 -6.65 13.37 19.42
N GLU A 65 -6.39 12.96 20.66
CA GLU A 65 -7.34 12.13 21.40
C GLU A 65 -8.54 12.99 21.81
N TRP A 66 -9.73 12.53 21.45
CA TRP A 66 -10.96 13.15 21.93
C TRP A 66 -11.27 12.69 23.35
N ASN A 67 -10.93 13.53 24.33
CA ASN A 67 -11.20 13.27 25.74
C ASN A 67 -12.68 13.54 26.07
N GLU A 68 -13.46 12.47 26.27
CA GLU A 68 -14.84 12.55 26.75
C GLU A 68 -14.93 12.14 28.22
N GLU A 69 -15.56 12.98 29.06
CA GLU A 69 -15.69 12.71 30.50
C GLU A 69 -16.59 11.50 30.80
N VAL A 70 -17.57 11.23 29.93
CA VAL A 70 -18.54 10.16 30.10
C VAL A 70 -18.50 9.24 28.89
N GLN A 71 -18.13 7.99 29.14
CA GLN A 71 -18.14 6.94 28.12
C GLN A 71 -19.57 6.69 27.62
N ARG A 72 -19.78 6.82 26.31
CA ARG A 72 -21.06 6.53 25.65
C ARG A 72 -20.87 5.94 24.26
N HIS A 73 -21.95 5.38 23.73
CA HIS A 73 -21.98 4.92 22.35
C HIS A 73 -22.01 6.09 21.38
N HIS A 74 -21.15 6.03 20.36
CA HIS A 74 -21.09 7.01 19.27
C HIS A 74 -21.51 6.37 17.95
N HIS A 75 -22.35 7.07 17.22
CA HIS A 75 -22.68 6.74 15.83
C HIS A 75 -21.99 7.77 14.94
N LEU A 76 -20.85 7.37 14.36
CA LEU A 76 -20.07 8.22 13.45
C LEU A 76 -20.74 8.28 12.08
N LYS A 77 -21.25 9.45 11.70
CA LYS A 77 -21.88 9.69 10.41
C LYS A 77 -20.82 10.11 9.39
N THR A 78 -20.06 9.14 8.89
CA THR A 78 -18.91 9.40 8.02
C THR A 78 -19.30 9.77 6.59
N ALA A 79 -20.53 9.47 6.16
CA ALA A 79 -21.05 9.84 4.85
C ALA A 79 -21.12 11.36 4.63
N ASP A 80 -21.29 12.14 5.71
CA ASP A 80 -21.41 13.60 5.68
C ASP A 80 -20.06 14.31 5.89
N LEU A 81 -18.95 13.55 6.02
CA LEU A 81 -17.64 14.15 6.21
C LEU A 81 -17.23 14.97 4.97
N PRO A 82 -16.60 16.14 5.15
CA PRO A 82 -16.17 16.96 4.04
C PRO A 82 -15.17 16.20 3.17
N ARG A 83 -15.39 16.23 1.86
CA ARG A 83 -14.44 15.73 0.87
C ARG A 83 -13.23 16.67 0.83
N GLY A 84 -12.04 16.15 0.58
CA GLY A 84 -10.83 16.97 0.60
C GLY A 84 -9.53 16.20 0.46
N GLY A 85 -8.50 16.90 -0.02
CA GLY A 85 -7.15 16.34 -0.16
C GLY A 85 -7.06 15.20 -1.17
N ASP A 86 -5.99 14.43 -1.04
CA ASP A 86 -5.74 13.20 -1.81
C ASP A 86 -6.00 11.94 -0.95
N ALA A 87 -5.79 10.74 -1.51
CA ALA A 87 -6.07 9.47 -0.84
C ALA A 87 -5.22 9.20 0.42
N VAL A 88 -4.12 9.95 0.61
CA VAL A 88 -3.17 9.80 1.72
C VAL A 88 -3.25 10.96 2.69
N LEU A 89 -3.02 12.19 2.23
CA LEU A 89 -3.01 13.38 3.08
C LEU A 89 -4.40 13.94 3.36
N GLY A 90 -5.42 13.48 2.63
CA GLY A 90 -6.84 13.79 2.86
C GLY A 90 -7.52 12.85 3.86
N ARG A 91 -6.80 11.88 4.45
CA ARG A 91 -7.32 10.97 5.48
C ARG A 91 -7.81 11.77 6.69
N GLN A 92 -9.05 11.49 7.11
CA GLN A 92 -9.64 11.99 8.35
C GLN A 92 -9.70 10.86 9.36
N VAL A 93 -8.82 10.90 10.37
CA VAL A 93 -8.74 9.86 11.41
C VAL A 93 -9.92 9.97 12.34
N LEU A 94 -10.57 8.83 12.60
CA LEU A 94 -11.79 8.71 13.39
C LEU A 94 -11.52 8.08 14.76
N MET A 95 -10.71 7.02 14.77
CA MET A 95 -10.39 6.23 15.96
C MET A 95 -8.97 5.73 15.82
N PHE A 96 -8.22 5.72 16.92
CA PHE A 96 -6.86 5.18 16.93
C PHE A 96 -6.51 4.63 18.30
N ASN A 97 -5.56 3.71 18.34
CA ASN A 97 -4.87 3.26 19.53
C ASN A 97 -3.41 2.92 19.16
N ASN A 98 -2.69 2.19 20.01
CA ASN A 98 -1.30 1.80 19.74
C ASN A 98 -1.15 0.75 18.63
N ASP A 99 -2.23 0.10 18.21
CA ASP A 99 -2.21 -1.02 17.26
C ASP A 99 -2.77 -0.64 15.89
N VAL A 100 -3.79 0.23 15.86
CA VAL A 100 -4.54 0.58 14.66
C VAL A 100 -4.98 2.03 14.64
N ALA A 101 -4.99 2.64 13.46
CA ALA A 101 -5.70 3.88 13.18
C ALA A 101 -6.74 3.66 12.06
N LEU A 102 -7.96 4.13 12.31
CA LEU A 102 -9.08 4.05 11.39
C LEU A 102 -9.40 5.45 10.88
N ALA A 103 -9.44 5.61 9.56
CA ALA A 103 -9.68 6.88 8.91
C ALA A 103 -10.63 6.74 7.72
N VAL A 104 -11.23 7.85 7.29
CA VAL A 104 -11.95 7.93 6.02
C VAL A 104 -11.20 8.87 5.09
N ALA A 105 -11.04 8.48 3.83
CA ALA A 105 -10.50 9.34 2.79
C ALA A 105 -11.55 9.55 1.69
N GLN A 106 -11.81 10.81 1.36
CA GLN A 106 -12.70 11.22 0.27
C GLN A 106 -11.95 12.22 -0.63
N PRO A 107 -11.01 11.72 -1.44
CA PRO A 107 -10.13 12.58 -2.22
C PRO A 107 -10.89 13.44 -3.22
N THR A 108 -10.36 14.63 -3.45
CA THR A 108 -10.81 15.60 -4.48
C THR A 108 -9.65 16.09 -5.33
N ILE A 109 -8.41 15.73 -4.95
CA ILE A 109 -7.17 16.11 -5.61
C ILE A 109 -6.42 14.82 -5.94
N ALA A 110 -5.86 14.75 -7.16
CA ALA A 110 -5.01 13.65 -7.57
C ALA A 110 -3.66 13.69 -6.86
N MET A 111 -3.05 12.52 -6.62
CA MET A 111 -1.69 12.44 -6.09
C MET A 111 -0.68 12.79 -7.18
N ASP A 112 0.17 13.79 -6.94
CA ASP A 112 1.31 14.19 -7.78
C ASP A 112 2.67 13.71 -7.23
N TYR A 113 2.64 12.89 -6.18
CA TYR A 113 3.80 12.32 -5.48
C TYR A 113 3.58 10.82 -5.24
N TYR A 114 4.65 10.13 -4.85
CA TYR A 114 4.57 8.77 -4.33
C TYR A 114 4.57 8.78 -2.80
N PHE A 115 3.83 7.88 -2.18
CA PHE A 115 3.79 7.72 -0.74
C PHE A 115 4.39 6.38 -0.32
N ARG A 116 4.97 6.34 0.88
CA ARG A 116 5.46 5.13 1.53
C ARG A 116 5.17 5.21 3.02
N ASN A 117 4.42 4.25 3.55
CA ASN A 117 4.31 4.06 4.99
C ASN A 117 5.44 3.16 5.46
N ALA A 118 6.36 3.65 6.30
CA ALA A 118 7.50 2.84 6.75
C ALA A 118 7.19 1.99 7.99
N GLU A 119 6.01 2.15 8.60
CA GLU A 119 5.71 1.60 9.92
C GLU A 119 4.56 0.59 9.90
N CYS A 120 3.50 0.92 9.17
CA CYS A 120 2.26 0.17 9.19
C CYS A 120 1.96 -0.50 7.85
N ASP A 121 1.32 -1.66 7.91
CA ASP A 121 0.53 -2.15 6.79
C ASP A 121 -0.74 -1.29 6.68
N GLU A 122 -1.20 -1.04 5.46
CA GLU A 122 -2.43 -0.29 5.21
C GLU A 122 -3.49 -1.17 4.53
N VAL A 123 -4.76 -0.97 4.89
CA VAL A 123 -5.91 -1.49 4.14
C VAL A 123 -6.78 -0.34 3.70
N TYR A 124 -7.15 -0.35 2.43
CA TYR A 124 -8.19 0.51 1.88
C TYR A 124 -9.37 -0.37 1.52
N PHE A 125 -10.45 -0.22 2.25
CA PHE A 125 -11.73 -0.69 1.78
C PHE A 125 -12.34 0.37 0.86
N VAL A 126 -12.61 -0.01 -0.39
CA VAL A 126 -13.17 0.87 -1.42
C VAL A 126 -14.68 0.92 -1.25
N HIS A 127 -15.17 1.96 -0.57
CA HIS A 127 -16.60 2.17 -0.40
C HIS A 127 -17.27 2.61 -1.69
N ASP A 128 -16.62 3.50 -2.43
CA ASP A 128 -17.11 4.04 -3.69
C ASP A 128 -15.92 4.26 -4.61
N GLY A 129 -16.16 4.02 -5.90
CA GLY A 129 -15.27 4.37 -6.99
C GLY A 129 -14.30 3.30 -7.45
N GLN A 130 -13.49 3.64 -8.45
CA GLN A 130 -12.55 2.73 -9.09
C GLN A 130 -11.30 3.46 -9.58
N GLY A 131 -10.24 2.71 -9.82
CA GLY A 131 -9.00 3.26 -10.31
C GLY A 131 -7.86 2.25 -10.33
N VAL A 132 -6.64 2.75 -10.23
CA VAL A 132 -5.42 1.92 -10.20
C VAL A 132 -4.54 2.38 -9.05
N LEU A 133 -4.12 1.43 -8.21
CA LEU A 133 -3.00 1.64 -7.30
C LEU A 133 -1.70 1.36 -8.07
N GLU A 134 -0.93 2.39 -8.35
CA GLU A 134 0.41 2.24 -8.89
C GLU A 134 1.38 1.96 -7.75
N THR A 135 2.16 0.89 -7.84
CA THR A 135 3.14 0.51 -6.83
C THR A 135 4.50 0.22 -7.45
N ASN A 136 5.54 0.14 -6.63
CA ASN A 136 6.85 -0.41 -7.05
C ASN A 136 6.81 -1.91 -7.40
N PHE A 137 5.66 -2.59 -7.20
CA PHE A 137 5.44 -3.97 -7.63
C PHE A 137 4.63 -4.08 -8.93
N GLY A 138 4.07 -2.99 -9.44
CA GLY A 138 3.19 -2.96 -10.61
C GLY A 138 1.88 -2.23 -10.37
N LEU A 139 1.00 -2.28 -11.38
CA LEU A 139 -0.33 -1.68 -11.37
C LEU A 139 -1.36 -2.66 -10.84
N LEU A 140 -2.12 -2.23 -9.83
CA LEU A 140 -3.23 -2.99 -9.25
C LEU A 140 -4.55 -2.23 -9.49
N PRO A 141 -5.36 -2.65 -10.48
CA PRO A 141 -6.72 -2.14 -10.64
C PRO A 141 -7.57 -2.44 -9.40
N TYR A 142 -8.43 -1.50 -9.01
CA TYR A 142 -9.39 -1.68 -7.93
C TYR A 142 -10.75 -1.09 -8.31
N HIS A 143 -11.80 -1.58 -7.66
CA HIS A 143 -13.15 -1.05 -7.74
C HIS A 143 -13.88 -1.16 -6.40
N GLU A 144 -15.12 -0.69 -6.36
CA GLU A 144 -16.00 -0.77 -5.20
C GLU A 144 -16.09 -2.20 -4.63
N GLY A 145 -16.04 -2.30 -3.29
CA GLY A 145 -16.09 -3.56 -2.56
C GLY A 145 -14.72 -4.20 -2.29
N ASP A 146 -13.66 -3.64 -2.87
CA ASP A 146 -12.31 -4.19 -2.72
C ASP A 146 -11.68 -3.85 -1.38
N TYR A 147 -10.91 -4.80 -0.85
CA TYR A 147 -9.94 -4.56 0.21
C TYR A 147 -8.55 -4.57 -0.42
N ILE A 148 -7.93 -3.40 -0.47
CA ILE A 148 -6.57 -3.24 -0.98
C ILE A 148 -5.61 -3.30 0.20
N VAL A 149 -4.83 -4.36 0.29
CA VAL A 149 -3.77 -4.50 1.31
C VAL A 149 -2.45 -3.98 0.74
N ILE A 150 -1.86 -3.01 1.41
CA ILE A 150 -0.59 -2.38 1.06
C ILE A 150 0.41 -2.67 2.17
N PRO A 151 1.34 -3.61 1.99
CA PRO A 151 2.36 -3.91 2.98
C PRO A 151 3.25 -2.70 3.28
N ARG A 152 3.72 -2.57 4.52
CA ARG A 152 4.66 -1.53 4.94
C ARG A 152 5.88 -1.47 4.04
N GLY A 153 6.33 -0.26 3.75
CA GLY A 153 7.45 0.07 2.86
C GLY A 153 7.10 0.06 1.37
N THR A 154 5.92 -0.43 0.98
CA THR A 154 5.44 -0.33 -0.41
C THR A 154 5.37 1.13 -0.82
N THR A 155 5.95 1.45 -1.98
CA THR A 155 5.87 2.79 -2.55
C THR A 155 4.71 2.81 -3.52
N PHE A 156 3.75 3.72 -3.32
CA PHE A 156 2.54 3.73 -4.12
C PHE A 156 1.98 5.12 -4.37
N ARG A 157 1.09 5.22 -5.35
CA ARG A 157 0.13 6.33 -5.49
C ARG A 157 -1.19 5.82 -6.03
N PHE A 158 -2.29 6.43 -5.59
CA PHE A 158 -3.61 6.19 -6.16
C PHE A 158 -3.81 7.02 -7.42
N LYS A 159 -4.14 6.36 -8.54
CA LYS A 159 -4.71 6.97 -9.73
C LYS A 159 -6.22 6.75 -9.70
N ILE A 160 -6.97 7.80 -9.35
CA ILE A 160 -8.44 7.77 -9.35
C ILE A 160 -8.94 7.75 -10.80
N GLY A 161 -9.94 6.92 -11.10
CA GLY A 161 -10.56 6.87 -12.43
C GLY A 161 -11.25 8.17 -12.78
N ASN A 162 -11.00 8.70 -13.99
CA ASN A 162 -11.64 9.95 -14.44
C ASN A 162 -13.17 9.83 -14.57
N ASP A 163 -13.66 8.62 -14.80
CA ASP A 163 -15.08 8.24 -14.85
C ASP A 163 -15.67 7.96 -13.46
N SER A 164 -14.83 7.99 -12.41
CA SER A 164 -15.22 7.72 -11.02
C SER A 164 -14.50 8.65 -10.03
N PRO A 165 -14.66 9.98 -10.18
CA PRO A 165 -13.91 10.96 -9.40
C PRO A 165 -14.28 10.96 -7.91
N ASP A 166 -15.46 10.45 -7.57
CA ASP A 166 -16.02 10.49 -6.22
C ASP A 166 -15.59 9.31 -5.34
N SER A 167 -14.32 8.92 -5.40
CA SER A 167 -13.84 7.79 -4.60
C SER A 167 -13.98 8.06 -3.10
N ARG A 168 -14.27 6.99 -2.34
CA ARG A 168 -14.31 6.99 -0.88
C ARG A 168 -13.70 5.71 -0.35
N PHE A 169 -12.84 5.88 0.66
CA PHE A 169 -12.13 4.77 1.30
C PHE A 169 -12.34 4.78 2.81
N LEU A 170 -12.51 3.60 3.38
CA LEU A 170 -12.18 3.36 4.79
C LEU A 170 -10.72 2.88 4.81
N VAL A 171 -9.88 3.60 5.53
CA VAL A 171 -8.45 3.35 5.64
C VAL A 171 -8.14 2.80 7.03
N ILE A 172 -7.42 1.70 7.07
CA ILE A 172 -6.95 1.03 8.28
C ILE A 172 -5.43 1.01 8.22
N GLU A 173 -4.77 1.71 9.13
CA GLU A 173 -3.33 1.57 9.33
C GLU A 173 -3.11 0.62 10.50
N ALA A 174 -2.42 -0.50 10.30
CA ALA A 174 -2.11 -1.47 11.35
C ALA A 174 -0.59 -1.51 11.61
N HIS A 175 -0.18 -1.37 12.87
CA HIS A 175 1.22 -1.46 13.27
C HIS A 175 1.78 -2.90 13.16
N GLY A 176 0.90 -3.91 13.06
CA GLY A 176 1.24 -5.31 12.80
C GLY A 176 1.14 -5.70 11.32
N THR A 177 1.50 -6.94 11.02
CA THR A 177 1.36 -7.52 9.67
C THR A 177 -0.08 -7.94 9.43
N ILE A 178 -0.62 -7.60 8.26
CA ILE A 178 -1.97 -8.01 7.86
C ILE A 178 -1.90 -9.30 7.06
N GLU A 179 -2.49 -10.35 7.63
CA GLU A 179 -2.48 -11.70 7.07
C GLU A 179 -3.88 -12.33 7.12
N PRO A 180 -4.17 -13.32 6.26
CA PRO A 180 -5.37 -14.12 6.40
C PRO A 180 -5.47 -14.75 7.80
N PRO A 181 -6.65 -14.76 8.43
CA PRO A 181 -6.80 -15.34 9.76
C PRO A 181 -6.40 -16.82 9.77
N HIS A 182 -5.56 -17.22 10.73
CA HIS A 182 -4.99 -18.57 10.82
C HIS A 182 -6.05 -19.69 10.82
N ARG A 183 -7.27 -19.43 11.34
CA ARG A 183 -8.39 -20.39 11.33
C ARG A 183 -8.90 -20.75 9.93
N TYR A 184 -8.56 -19.96 8.92
CA TYR A 184 -8.93 -20.18 7.52
C TYR A 184 -7.76 -20.73 6.70
N LEU A 185 -6.59 -20.92 7.30
CA LEU A 185 -5.42 -21.48 6.65
C LEU A 185 -5.15 -22.90 7.12
N ASN A 186 -4.75 -23.77 6.21
CA ASN A 186 -4.12 -25.02 6.58
C ASN A 186 -2.65 -24.79 6.99
N LYS A 187 -2.00 -25.83 7.52
CA LYS A 187 -0.58 -25.77 7.95
C LYS A 187 0.43 -25.35 6.86
N ASN A 188 0.02 -25.35 5.59
CA ASN A 188 0.87 -25.00 4.45
C ASN A 188 0.58 -23.58 3.90
N GLY A 189 -0.33 -22.84 4.54
CA GLY A 189 -0.73 -21.48 4.16
C GLY A 189 -1.77 -21.41 3.04
N GLN A 190 -2.46 -22.51 2.73
CA GLN A 190 -3.55 -22.52 1.73
C GLN A 190 -4.90 -22.28 2.44
N MET A 191 -5.81 -21.58 1.78
CA MET A 191 -7.16 -21.37 2.28
C MET A 191 -7.90 -22.70 2.43
N LEU A 192 -8.66 -22.84 3.52
CA LEU A 192 -9.53 -23.98 3.79
C LEU A 192 -10.86 -23.82 3.05
N GLU A 193 -11.54 -24.92 2.73
CA GLU A 193 -12.81 -24.92 1.97
C GLU A 193 -13.94 -24.13 2.66
N HIS A 194 -13.88 -23.95 3.98
CA HIS A 194 -14.84 -23.11 4.72
C HIS A 194 -14.40 -21.65 4.87
N SER A 195 -13.26 -21.27 4.29
CA SER A 195 -12.83 -19.87 4.26
C SER A 195 -13.86 -19.03 3.50
N PRO A 196 -14.19 -17.82 3.98
CA PRO A 196 -15.17 -16.95 3.32
C PRO A 196 -14.69 -16.40 1.96
N TYR A 197 -13.41 -16.58 1.64
CA TYR A 197 -12.77 -16.24 0.37
C TYR A 197 -11.66 -17.26 0.07
N CYS A 198 -11.29 -17.37 -1.20
CA CYS A 198 -10.27 -18.29 -1.68
C CYS A 198 -9.18 -17.56 -2.48
N GLU A 199 -8.17 -18.30 -2.94
CA GLU A 199 -7.06 -17.75 -3.69
C GLU A 199 -7.48 -17.07 -5.00
N ARG A 200 -8.65 -17.41 -5.55
CA ARG A 200 -9.19 -16.79 -6.78
C ARG A 200 -9.70 -15.37 -6.56
N ASP A 201 -10.04 -15.02 -5.32
CA ASP A 201 -10.52 -13.69 -4.96
C ASP A 201 -9.35 -12.72 -4.73
N ILE A 202 -8.12 -13.25 -4.59
CA ILE A 202 -6.91 -12.45 -4.35
C ILE A 202 -6.33 -11.98 -5.69
N ARG A 203 -6.65 -10.74 -6.05
CA ARG A 203 -5.99 -10.03 -7.15
C ARG A 203 -4.63 -9.49 -6.73
N ARG A 204 -3.71 -9.45 -7.69
CA ARG A 204 -2.32 -9.03 -7.52
C ARG A 204 -2.02 -7.99 -8.60
N PRO A 205 -0.94 -7.20 -8.47
CA PRO A 205 -0.51 -6.34 -9.56
C PRO A 205 -0.42 -7.12 -10.88
N GLU A 206 -0.91 -6.55 -11.97
CA GLU A 206 -1.09 -7.25 -13.24
C GLU A 206 -0.07 -6.80 -14.29
N GLU A 207 0.34 -5.54 -14.23
CA GLU A 207 1.21 -4.91 -15.21
C GLU A 207 2.41 -4.24 -14.54
N LEU A 208 3.60 -4.40 -15.14
CA LEU A 208 4.81 -3.70 -14.72
C LEU A 208 5.04 -2.50 -15.62
N GLU A 209 4.54 -1.34 -15.21
CA GLU A 209 4.87 -0.06 -15.84
C GLU A 209 6.29 0.36 -15.43
N THR A 210 7.18 0.54 -16.41
CA THR A 210 8.59 0.85 -16.15
C THR A 210 8.91 2.29 -16.55
N HIS A 211 9.20 3.11 -15.55
CA HIS A 211 9.60 4.51 -15.70
C HIS A 211 11.14 4.62 -15.68
N THR A 212 11.73 5.26 -16.68
CA THR A 212 13.20 5.40 -16.83
C THR A 212 13.67 6.83 -17.12
N GLU A 213 12.72 7.75 -17.23
CA GLU A 213 12.94 9.18 -17.29
C GLU A 213 13.80 9.66 -16.11
N ARG A 214 14.59 10.71 -16.38
CA ARG A 214 15.43 11.33 -15.36
C ARG A 214 14.77 12.61 -14.91
N GLY A 215 14.69 12.79 -13.60
CA GLY A 215 14.09 13.96 -12.99
C GLY A 215 14.14 13.85 -11.47
N ASP A 216 13.53 14.83 -10.83
CA ASP A 216 13.27 14.80 -9.40
C ASP A 216 11.87 14.21 -9.19
N PHE A 217 11.77 13.17 -8.37
CA PHE A 217 10.51 12.50 -8.03
C PHE A 217 10.30 12.57 -6.52
N GLU A 218 9.16 13.09 -6.11
CA GLU A 218 8.83 13.23 -4.69
C GLU A 218 8.32 11.90 -4.12
N VAL A 219 8.94 11.45 -3.03
CA VAL A 219 8.45 10.33 -2.21
C VAL A 219 8.21 10.84 -0.80
N ARG A 220 6.95 10.91 -0.38
CA ARG A 220 6.56 11.24 0.98
C ARG A 220 6.59 9.96 1.81
N VAL A 221 7.42 9.95 2.85
CA VAL A 221 7.57 8.79 3.73
C VAL A 221 6.99 9.12 5.10
N LYS A 222 6.03 8.32 5.57
CA LYS A 222 5.55 8.37 6.95
C LYS A 222 6.48 7.52 7.82
N VAL A 223 7.06 8.16 8.84
CA VAL A 223 7.95 7.55 9.83
C VAL A 223 7.71 8.27 11.16
N GLY A 224 7.63 7.53 12.25
CA GLY A 224 7.33 8.02 13.59
C GLY A 224 5.85 8.30 13.83
N ASN A 225 5.50 8.39 15.12
CA ASN A 225 4.19 8.80 15.62
C ASN A 225 3.87 10.28 15.35
#